data_AF-A0A351XCZ1-F1
#
_entry.id   AF-A0A351XCZ1-F1
#
_cell.length_a   1.000
_cell.length_b   1.000
_cell.length_c   1.000
_cell.angle_alpha   90.00
_cell.angle_beta   90.00
_cell.angle_gamma   90.00
#
_symmetry.space_group_name_H-M   'P 1'
#
loop_
_entity.id
_entity.type
_entity.pdbx_description
1 polymer ?
#
loop_
_entity_poly.entity_id
_entity_poly.type
_entity_poly.pdbx_seq_one_letter_code
_entity_poly.pdbx_strand_id
1 'polypeptide(L)'
;KQGLNSPLVVEEQVVLIWAGTRGHLDAVEVSDVKRFEAEVLDWFRTRHSDVLADIRTSEKIADEDAFDALVVAFAEQFEGSTQAADKAPDAESTGTESNIVDATTTLPEEDISETE
;
A
#
# COMPACT_ATOMS: atom_id res chain seq x y z
N LYS A 1 8.69 10.95 -4.29
CA LYS A 1 10.01 11.37 -3.75
C LYS A 1 9.77 12.24 -2.53
N GLN A 2 10.02 11.68 -1.35
CA GLN A 2 9.73 12.29 -0.04
C GLN A 2 10.63 13.52 0.19
N GLY A 3 10.10 14.53 0.89
CA GLY A 3 10.84 15.74 1.26
C GLY A 3 11.95 15.46 2.27
N LEU A 4 13.02 16.26 2.25
CA LEU A 4 14.11 16.15 3.22
C LEU A 4 13.55 16.34 4.66
N ASN A 5 13.92 15.46 5.59
CA ASN A 5 13.56 15.51 7.02
C ASN A 5 12.09 15.28 7.41
N SER A 6 11.32 14.50 6.63
CA SER A 6 10.02 13.99 7.10
C SER A 6 10.01 12.46 7.05
N PRO A 7 10.60 11.78 8.06
CA PRO A 7 10.48 10.32 8.14
C PRO A 7 9.00 9.96 8.31
N LEU A 8 8.49 9.14 7.40
CA LEU A 8 7.16 8.52 7.55
C LEU A 8 7.24 7.42 8.59
N VAL A 9 6.30 7.41 9.53
CA VAL A 9 6.17 6.29 10.48
C VAL A 9 5.59 5.07 9.78
N VAL A 10 5.78 3.87 10.35
CA VAL A 10 5.47 2.60 9.66
C VAL A 10 4.00 2.51 9.29
N GLU A 11 3.11 2.88 10.20
CA GLU A 11 1.66 2.86 9.98
C GLU A 11 1.22 3.80 8.83
N GLU A 12 1.93 4.90 8.61
CA GLU A 12 1.66 5.80 7.48
C GLU A 12 2.16 5.21 6.17
N GLN A 13 3.30 4.52 6.20
CA GLN A 13 3.79 3.78 5.04
C GLN A 13 2.81 2.66 4.65
N VAL A 14 2.20 1.98 5.62
CA VAL A 14 1.17 0.95 5.36
C VAL A 14 -0.02 1.53 4.59
N VAL A 15 -0.51 2.71 4.98
CA VAL A 15 -1.62 3.38 4.27
C VAL A 15 -1.27 3.68 2.81
N LEU A 16 -0.08 4.22 2.56
CA LEU A 16 0.36 4.57 1.20
C LEU A 16 0.57 3.33 0.32
N ILE A 17 1.18 2.28 0.88
CA ILE A 17 1.41 1.02 0.16
C ILE A 17 0.07 0.37 -0.17
N TRP A 18 -0.86 0.34 0.80
CA TRP A 18 -2.19 -0.20 0.59
C TRP A 18 -2.96 0.50 -0.54
N ALA A 19 -2.94 1.83 -0.53
CA ALA A 19 -3.57 2.63 -1.58
C ALA A 19 -2.95 2.33 -2.96
N GLY A 20 -1.63 2.17 -3.02
CA GLY A 20 -0.93 1.87 -4.27
C GLY A 20 -1.11 0.45 -4.78
N THR A 21 -1.11 -0.57 -3.91
CA THR A 21 -1.21 -1.97 -4.34
C THR A 21 -2.61 -2.39 -4.77
N ARG A 22 -3.64 -1.68 -4.30
CA ARG A 22 -5.06 -1.94 -4.66
C ARG A 22 -5.60 -1.04 -5.78
N GLY A 23 -4.75 -0.25 -6.43
CA GLY A 23 -5.16 0.59 -7.56
C GLY A 23 -5.96 1.83 -7.17
N HIS A 24 -6.05 2.17 -5.87
CA HIS A 24 -6.77 3.38 -5.41
C HIS A 24 -6.15 4.69 -5.92
N LEU A 25 -4.93 4.62 -6.45
CA LEU A 25 -4.21 5.74 -7.09
C LEU A 25 -4.36 5.78 -8.61
N ASP A 26 -5.01 4.81 -9.26
CA ASP A 26 -5.05 4.71 -10.72
C ASP A 26 -5.81 5.86 -11.38
N ALA A 27 -6.80 6.44 -10.68
CA ALA A 27 -7.53 7.62 -11.11
C ALA A 27 -6.80 8.94 -10.82
N VAL A 28 -5.66 8.91 -10.11
CA VAL A 28 -4.92 10.09 -9.69
C VAL A 28 -3.81 10.39 -10.70
N GLU A 29 -3.77 11.63 -11.20
CA GLU A 29 -2.69 12.04 -12.10
C GLU A 29 -1.33 11.99 -11.39
N VAL A 30 -0.28 11.58 -12.11
CA VAL A 30 1.10 11.46 -11.57
C VAL A 30 1.58 12.77 -10.91
N SER A 31 1.14 13.93 -11.40
CA SER A 31 1.46 15.23 -10.83
C SER A 31 0.82 15.46 -9.44
N ASP A 32 -0.36 14.86 -9.21
CA ASP A 32 -1.16 14.96 -8.00
C ASP A 32 -0.83 13.88 -6.96
N VAL A 33 -0.11 12.81 -7.33
CA VAL A 33 0.21 11.69 -6.42
C VAL A 33 0.84 12.18 -5.11
N LYS A 34 1.78 13.13 -5.17
CA LYS A 34 2.40 13.68 -3.95
C LYS A 34 1.41 14.45 -3.07
N ARG A 35 0.42 15.09 -3.69
CA ARG A 35 -0.61 15.83 -2.96
C ARG A 35 -1.59 14.83 -2.32
N PHE A 36 -1.98 13.80 -3.07
CA PHE A 36 -2.76 12.68 -2.53
C PHE A 36 -2.06 12.05 -1.33
N GLU A 37 -0.77 11.71 -1.43
CA GLU A 37 0.02 11.13 -0.32
C GLU A 37 -0.03 12.02 0.93
N ALA A 38 0.11 13.33 0.78
CA ALA A 38 0.07 14.24 1.91
C ALA A 38 -1.33 14.35 2.54
N GLU A 39 -2.36 14.45 1.70
CA GLU A 39 -3.74 14.64 2.15
C GLU A 39 -4.35 13.37 2.75
N VAL A 40 -4.07 12.18 2.19
CA VAL A 40 -4.56 10.91 2.76
C VAL A 40 -3.96 10.70 4.15
N LEU A 41 -2.67 11.00 4.33
CA LEU A 41 -2.02 10.90 5.64
C LEU A 41 -2.57 11.92 6.63
N ASP A 42 -2.83 13.16 6.20
CA ASP A 42 -3.51 14.14 7.05
C ASP A 42 -4.92 13.69 7.45
N TRP A 43 -5.67 13.12 6.51
CA TRP A 43 -7.01 12.60 6.76
C TRP A 43 -7.01 11.47 7.79
N PHE A 44 -6.09 10.50 7.66
CA PHE A 44 -5.91 9.45 8.67
C PHE A 44 -5.46 10.00 10.02
N ARG A 45 -4.49 10.94 10.07
CA ARG A 45 -4.03 11.56 11.32
C ARG A 45 -5.12 12.34 12.05
N THR A 46 -6.01 13.01 11.30
CA THR A 46 -7.04 13.89 11.87
C THR A 46 -8.33 13.17 12.23
N ARG A 47 -8.69 12.11 11.48
CA ARG A 47 -10.00 11.45 11.61
C ARG A 47 -9.93 9.98 12.01
N HIS A 48 -8.81 9.30 11.77
CA HIS A 48 -8.62 7.86 11.97
C HIS A 48 -7.31 7.56 12.70
N SER A 49 -6.95 8.41 13.67
CA SER A 49 -5.70 8.28 14.43
C SER A 49 -5.66 6.99 15.26
N ASP A 50 -6.83 6.48 15.64
CA ASP A 50 -7.02 5.20 16.32
C ASP A 50 -6.61 4.03 15.42
N VAL A 51 -6.97 4.04 14.14
CA VAL A 51 -6.56 3.04 13.16
C VAL A 51 -5.05 3.03 12.99
N LEU A 52 -4.43 4.22 12.90
CA LEU A 52 -2.97 4.34 12.84
C LEU A 52 -2.29 3.79 14.12
N ALA A 53 -2.87 4.06 15.28
CA ALA A 53 -2.34 3.56 16.56
C ALA A 53 -2.50 2.03 16.69
N ASP A 54 -3.59 1.47 16.18
CA ASP A 54 -3.83 0.03 16.18
C ASP A 54 -2.85 -0.69 15.26
N ILE A 55 -2.59 -0.16 14.05
CA ILE A 55 -1.57 -0.68 13.14
C ILE A 55 -0.19 -0.63 13.80
N ARG A 56 0.15 0.48 14.47
CA ARG A 56 1.44 0.62 15.17
C ARG A 56 1.60 -0.42 16.29
N THR A 57 0.52 -0.75 17.00
CA THR A 57 0.58 -1.63 18.18
C THR A 57 0.48 -3.10 17.81
N SER A 58 -0.41 -3.44 16.87
CA SER A 58 -0.67 -4.81 16.44
C SER A 58 0.24 -5.29 15.30
N GLU A 59 0.91 -4.35 14.62
CA GLU A 59 1.70 -4.56 13.41
C GLU A 59 0.88 -5.19 12.26
N LYS A 60 -0.45 -5.09 12.34
CA LYS A 60 -1.41 -5.70 11.41
C LYS A 60 -2.55 -4.74 11.13
N ILE A 61 -3.25 -4.98 10.02
CA ILE A 61 -4.55 -4.37 9.76
C ILE A 61 -5.58 -5.37 10.29
N ALA A 62 -6.28 -5.01 11.37
CA ALA A 62 -7.22 -5.91 12.03
C ALA A 62 -8.47 -6.18 11.19
N ASP A 63 -8.97 -5.16 10.50
CA ASP A 63 -10.14 -5.22 9.62
C ASP A 63 -9.77 -4.60 8.27
N GLU A 64 -9.45 -5.47 7.30
CA GLU A 64 -9.02 -5.06 5.97
C GLU A 64 -10.15 -4.40 5.18
N ASP A 65 -11.40 -4.84 5.35
CA ASP A 65 -12.56 -4.29 4.65
C ASP A 65 -12.87 -2.88 5.15
N ALA A 66 -12.84 -2.67 6.46
CA ALA A 66 -13.00 -1.36 7.05
C ALA A 66 -11.86 -0.42 6.65
N PHE A 67 -10.62 -0.90 6.65
CA PHE A 67 -9.46 -0.11 6.24
C PHE A 67 -9.53 0.29 4.76
N ASP A 68 -9.92 -0.63 3.89
CA ASP A 68 -10.11 -0.36 2.47
C ASP A 68 -11.21 0.68 2.24
N ALA A 69 -12.36 0.54 2.92
CA ALA A 69 -13.45 1.50 2.84
C ALA A 69 -13.02 2.92 3.25
N LEU A 70 -12.11 3.06 4.21
CA LEU A 70 -11.54 4.36 4.58
C LEU A 70 -10.69 4.95 3.44
N VAL A 71 -9.81 4.16 2.83
CA VAL A 71 -8.98 4.61 1.72
C VAL A 71 -9.84 4.98 0.50
N VAL A 72 -10.85 4.18 0.18
CA VAL A 72 -11.82 4.46 -0.89
C VAL A 72 -12.59 5.74 -0.60
N ALA A 73 -13.10 5.91 0.62
CA ALA A 73 -13.80 7.13 1.01
C ALA A 73 -12.93 8.38 0.84
N PHE A 74 -11.62 8.27 1.11
CA PHE A 74 -10.68 9.34 0.83
C PHE A 74 -10.46 9.57 -0.68
N ALA A 75 -10.27 8.49 -1.45
CA ALA A 75 -10.05 8.59 -2.88
C ALA A 75 -11.24 9.24 -3.61
N GLU A 76 -12.48 8.95 -3.19
CA GLU A 76 -13.69 9.53 -3.80
C GLU A 76 -13.85 11.04 -3.52
N GLN A 77 -13.36 11.54 -2.39
CA GLN A 77 -13.40 12.97 -2.07
C GLN A 77 -12.18 13.75 -2.57
N PHE A 78 -11.13 13.06 -3.05
CA PHE A 78 -9.92 13.72 -3.51
C PHE A 78 -10.16 14.39 -4.87
N GLU A 79 -10.09 15.72 -4.89
CA GLU A 79 -10.27 16.51 -6.12
C GLU A 79 -8.93 16.73 -6.83
N GLY A 80 -8.53 15.78 -7.67
CA GLY A 80 -7.39 15.88 -8.60
C GLY A 80 -7.42 17.12 -9.50
N SER A 81 -6.24 17.53 -9.99
CA SER A 81 -6.08 18.63 -10.95
C SER A 81 -6.76 18.34 -12.29
N THR A 82 -6.97 17.06 -12.62
CA THR A 82 -7.76 16.60 -13.78
C THR A 82 -9.05 15.96 -13.28
N GLN A 83 -10.08 16.76 -13.01
CA GLN A 83 -11.42 16.24 -12.76
C GLN A 83 -12.16 16.03 -14.09
N ALA A 84 -12.73 14.83 -14.27
CA ALA A 84 -13.67 14.38 -15.32
C ALA A 84 -13.10 13.57 -16.51
N ALA A 85 -12.69 12.33 -16.29
CA ALA A 85 -13.00 11.22 -17.20
C ALA A 85 -12.91 9.89 -16.45
N ASP A 86 -13.99 9.11 -16.47
CA ASP A 86 -14.06 7.70 -16.05
C ASP A 86 -14.00 7.38 -14.54
N LYS A 87 -15.12 7.57 -13.84
CA LYS A 87 -15.49 6.64 -12.75
C LYS A 87 -15.70 5.26 -13.40
N ALA A 88 -14.68 4.40 -13.41
CA ALA A 88 -14.84 2.98 -13.67
C ALA A 88 -14.76 2.22 -12.33
N PRO A 89 -15.89 1.70 -11.80
CA PRO A 89 -15.87 0.82 -10.65
C PRO A 89 -15.61 -0.59 -11.18
N ASP A 90 -14.37 -1.06 -11.09
CA ASP A 90 -14.10 -2.48 -11.26
C ASP A 90 -13.05 -2.91 -10.23
N ALA A 91 -13.48 -2.94 -8.97
CA ALA A 91 -12.81 -3.71 -7.95
C ALA A 91 -13.19 -5.19 -8.14
N GLU A 92 -12.74 -5.78 -9.25
CA GLU A 92 -12.65 -7.23 -9.33
C GLU A 92 -11.41 -7.65 -8.54
N SER A 93 -11.64 -8.03 -7.29
CA SER A 93 -10.64 -8.66 -6.43
C SER A 93 -10.22 -10.00 -7.06
N THR A 94 -9.31 -9.96 -8.02
CA THR A 94 -8.67 -11.17 -8.54
C THR A 94 -7.68 -11.64 -7.47
N GLY A 95 -8.10 -12.67 -6.73
CA GLY A 95 -7.24 -13.37 -5.80
C GLY A 95 -5.95 -13.78 -6.50
N THR A 96 -4.85 -13.14 -6.15
CA THR A 96 -3.53 -13.63 -6.52
C THR A 96 -3.22 -14.76 -5.58
N GLU A 97 -3.52 -15.98 -6.04
CA GLU A 97 -2.96 -17.22 -5.53
C GLU A 97 -1.47 -17.01 -5.28
N SER A 98 -1.09 -16.96 -4.01
CA SER A 98 0.31 -17.06 -3.60
C SER A 98 0.81 -18.42 -4.08
N ASN A 99 1.46 -18.45 -5.24
CA ASN A 99 2.32 -19.57 -5.60
C ASN A 99 3.46 -19.56 -4.58
N ILE A 100 3.29 -20.35 -3.51
CA ILE A 100 4.39 -20.87 -2.73
C ILE A 100 5.23 -21.68 -3.71
N VAL A 101 6.27 -21.04 -4.24
CA VAL A 101 7.33 -21.77 -4.93
C VAL A 101 8.05 -22.54 -3.84
N ASP A 102 7.78 -23.83 -3.74
CA ASP A 102 8.60 -24.78 -2.99
C ASP A 102 10.01 -24.68 -3.61
N ALA A 103 10.88 -23.92 -2.94
CA ALA A 103 12.28 -23.80 -3.31
C ALA A 103 13.00 -25.09 -2.91
N THR A 104 12.60 -26.21 -3.52
CA THR A 104 13.47 -27.37 -3.76
C THR A 104 14.46 -27.02 -4.88
N THR A 105 15.24 -25.97 -4.64
CA THR A 105 16.50 -25.75 -5.37
C THR A 105 17.60 -26.27 -4.47
N THR A 106 17.71 -27.61 -4.50
CA THR A 106 18.90 -28.30 -4.03
C THR A 106 20.11 -27.61 -4.66
N LEU A 107 20.97 -27.03 -3.81
CA LEU A 107 22.34 -26.76 -4.23
C LEU A 107 22.93 -28.12 -4.63
N PRO A 108 23.45 -28.32 -5.84
CA PRO A 108 24.42 -29.38 -6.02
C PRO A 108 25.62 -28.99 -5.15
N GLU A 109 25.84 -29.74 -4.06
CA GLU A 109 27.14 -29.78 -3.41
C GLU A 109 28.11 -30.26 -4.50
N GLU A 110 28.84 -29.34 -5.12
CA GLU A 110 30.01 -29.70 -5.90
C GLU A 110 31.04 -30.28 -4.93
N ASP A 111 31.18 -31.60 -5.02
CA ASP A 111 32.19 -32.44 -4.39
C ASP A 111 33.57 -31.81 -4.52
N ILE A 112 34.02 -31.10 -3.47
CA ILE A 112 35.43 -30.75 -3.31
C ILE A 112 36.16 -31.99 -2.77
N SER A 113 36.36 -32.98 -3.63
CA SER A 113 37.32 -34.04 -3.38
C SER A 113 38.74 -33.44 -3.43
N GLU A 114 39.21 -33.08 -2.25
CA GLU A 114 40.61 -32.87 -1.89
C GLU A 114 41.47 -34.00 -2.50
N THR A 115 42.34 -33.65 -3.43
CA THR A 115 43.31 -34.57 -4.04
C THR A 115 44.62 -34.45 -3.28
N GLU A 116 44.98 -35.47 -2.50
CA GLU A 116 46.37 -35.75 -2.08
C GLU A 116 47.18 -36.38 -3.22
#